data_AF-A0A445CDV8-F1
#
_entry.id   AF-A0A445CDV8-F1
#
_cell.length_a   1.000
_cell.length_b   1.000
_cell.length_c   1.000
_cell.angle_alpha   90.00
_cell.angle_beta   90.00
_cell.angle_gamma   90.00
#
_symmetry.space_group_name_H-M   'P 1'
#
loop_
_entity.id
_entity.type
_entity.pdbx_description
1 polymer ?
#
loop_
_entity_poly.entity_id
_entity_poly.type
_entity_poly.pdbx_seq_one_letter_code
_entity_poly.pdbx_strand_id
1 'polypeptide(L)'
;MIQDLKYEENSVKAVQCLNDMVTNALLHAEDCLKYMSALRDLSIFRFCAIPQVMAIGTLALCYNNIEVFRGVVKMRRGLTAKVIDRTKTMADVYGSFFDFSCMIKSKVDQNDPNAAKTLSRLEAIQKTCRESGLLSKRKLYVLPNKASYSSTIYPSFPASLSTLAMQIIALGVQRDMGLQACEI
;
A
#
# COMPACT_ATOMS: atom_id res chain seq x y z
N MET A 1 21.18 -14.31 -4.03
CA MET A 1 20.99 -13.24 -3.02
C MET A 1 19.67 -12.44 -3.10
N ILE A 2 18.83 -12.58 -4.15
CA ILE A 2 17.39 -12.21 -4.11
C ILE A 2 16.52 -13.32 -4.70
N GLN A 3 17.03 -14.05 -5.71
CA GLN A 3 16.38 -15.24 -6.28
C GLN A 3 16.10 -16.34 -5.24
N ASP A 4 16.83 -16.36 -4.13
CA ASP A 4 16.69 -17.37 -3.07
C ASP A 4 15.42 -17.17 -2.21
N LEU A 5 14.76 -16.01 -2.31
CA LEU A 5 13.52 -15.68 -1.58
C LEU A 5 12.28 -16.36 -2.18
N LYS A 6 12.42 -16.97 -3.37
CA LYS A 6 11.35 -17.73 -4.02
C LYS A 6 11.18 -19.14 -3.44
N TYR A 7 12.22 -19.67 -2.78
CA TYR A 7 12.23 -21.02 -2.24
C TYR A 7 11.69 -21.06 -0.81
N GLU A 8 10.91 -22.10 -0.51
CA GLU A 8 10.09 -22.23 0.71
C GLU A 8 10.92 -22.20 2.01
N GLU A 9 12.18 -22.67 1.94
CA GLU A 9 13.15 -22.69 3.05
C GLU A 9 13.58 -21.30 3.53
N ASN A 10 13.44 -20.24 2.72
CA ASN A 10 13.81 -18.86 3.09
C ASN A 10 12.59 -17.95 3.34
N SER A 11 11.38 -18.50 3.39
CA SER A 11 10.12 -17.76 3.47
C SER A 11 10.05 -16.77 4.65
N VAL A 12 10.58 -17.13 5.82
CA VAL A 12 10.59 -16.26 7.01
C VAL A 12 11.47 -15.02 6.78
N LYS A 13 12.71 -15.21 6.31
CA LYS A 13 13.64 -14.10 6.04
C LYS A 13 13.15 -13.21 4.90
N ALA A 14 12.51 -13.80 3.88
CA ALA A 14 11.89 -13.06 2.79
C ALA A 14 10.78 -12.14 3.30
N VAL A 15 9.90 -12.64 4.15
CA VAL A 15 8.81 -11.84 4.74
C VAL A 15 9.35 -10.76 5.68
N GLN A 16 10.38 -11.04 6.48
CA GLN A 16 11.02 -10.03 7.34
C GLN A 16 11.65 -8.90 6.51
N CYS A 17 12.33 -9.23 5.41
CA CYS A 17 12.87 -8.25 4.47
C CYS A 17 11.74 -7.41 3.82
N LEU A 18 10.66 -8.07 3.40
CA LEU A 18 9.48 -7.37 2.88
C LEU A 18 8.87 -6.42 3.91
N ASN A 19 8.76 -6.86 5.17
CA ASN A 19 8.23 -6.04 6.25
C ASN A 19 9.13 -4.82 6.53
N ASP A 20 10.46 -4.97 6.48
CA ASP A 20 11.39 -3.83 6.60
C ASP A 20 11.18 -2.81 5.48
N MET A 21 11.08 -3.27 4.22
CA MET A 21 10.84 -2.39 3.07
C MET A 21 9.51 -1.64 3.18
N VAL A 22 8.43 -2.32 3.56
CA VAL A 22 7.13 -1.67 3.78
C VAL A 22 7.22 -0.68 4.95
N THR A 23 7.92 -1.03 6.02
CA THR A 23 8.14 -0.15 7.17
C THR A 23 8.90 1.11 6.79
N ASN A 24 9.90 0.98 5.91
CA ASN A 24 10.63 2.12 5.35
C ASN A 24 9.71 3.00 4.48
N ALA A 25 8.87 2.41 3.63
CA ALA A 25 7.93 3.16 2.81
C ALA A 25 6.90 3.96 3.65
N LEU A 26 6.46 3.41 4.80
CA LEU A 26 5.53 4.08 5.72
C LEU A 26 6.10 5.37 6.32
N LEU A 27 7.42 5.58 6.32
CA LEU A 27 8.06 6.83 6.77
C LEU A 27 7.55 8.05 6.00
N HIS A 28 7.23 7.89 4.73
CA HIS A 28 6.87 8.99 3.84
C HIS A 28 5.37 9.34 3.88
N ALA A 29 4.56 8.57 4.60
CA ALA A 29 3.12 8.72 4.58
C ALA A 29 2.65 10.08 5.11
N GLU A 30 3.28 10.60 6.17
CA GLU A 30 2.93 11.91 6.75
C GLU A 30 3.29 13.06 5.81
N ASP A 31 4.43 12.97 5.13
CA ASP A 31 4.84 13.95 4.12
C ASP A 31 3.90 13.94 2.91
N CYS A 32 3.46 12.76 2.46
CA CYS A 32 2.45 12.64 1.41
C CYS A 32 1.12 13.29 1.83
N LEU A 33 0.67 13.06 3.06
CA LEU A 33 -0.54 13.69 3.61
C LEU A 33 -0.40 15.22 3.68
N LYS A 34 0.75 15.73 4.11
CA LYS A 34 1.04 17.17 4.16
C LYS A 34 1.11 17.79 2.77
N TYR A 35 1.70 17.10 1.80
CA TYR A 35 1.76 17.55 0.42
C TYR A 35 0.35 17.68 -0.18
N MET A 36 -0.46 16.63 -0.06
CA MET A 36 -1.81 16.62 -0.61
C MET A 36 -2.72 17.65 0.05
N SER A 37 -2.54 17.96 1.34
CA SER A 37 -3.34 18.97 2.04
C SER A 37 -3.09 20.40 1.55
N ALA A 38 -1.94 20.66 0.93
CA ALA A 38 -1.58 21.96 0.38
C ALA A 38 -2.12 22.19 -1.06
N LEU A 39 -2.62 21.15 -1.72
CA LEU A 39 -3.13 21.25 -3.10
C LEU A 39 -4.51 21.91 -3.13
N ARG A 40 -4.62 23.00 -3.88
CA ARG A 40 -5.88 23.78 -4.00
C ARG A 40 -6.69 23.42 -5.24
N ASP A 41 -6.03 23.12 -6.35
CA ASP A 41 -6.71 22.71 -7.58
C ASP A 41 -7.21 21.27 -7.44
N LEU A 42 -8.50 21.05 -7.67
CA LEU A 42 -9.14 19.76 -7.47
C LEU A 42 -8.62 18.69 -8.46
N SER A 43 -8.28 19.08 -9.68
CA SER A 43 -7.80 18.15 -10.70
C SER A 43 -6.39 17.68 -10.36
N ILE A 44 -5.50 18.61 -9.99
CA ILE A 44 -4.14 18.32 -9.50
C ILE A 44 -4.22 17.51 -8.21
N PHE A 45 -5.09 17.89 -7.27
CA PHE A 45 -5.31 17.17 -6.03
C PHE A 45 -5.66 15.71 -6.29
N ARG A 46 -6.67 15.43 -7.13
CA ARG A 46 -7.10 14.06 -7.42
C ARG A 46 -6.04 13.27 -8.18
N PHE A 47 -5.33 13.92 -9.10
CA PHE A 47 -4.22 13.31 -9.84
C PHE A 47 -3.11 12.84 -8.90
N CYS A 48 -2.80 13.60 -7.85
CA CYS A 48 -1.81 13.21 -6.84
C CYS A 48 -2.40 12.24 -5.80
N ALA A 49 -3.63 12.44 -5.35
CA ALA A 49 -4.20 11.71 -4.23
C ALA A 49 -4.58 10.27 -4.54
N ILE A 50 -5.12 10.01 -5.73
CA ILE A 50 -5.54 8.66 -6.12
C ILE A 50 -4.34 7.68 -6.13
N PRO A 51 -3.20 7.98 -6.79
CA PRO A 51 -2.02 7.14 -6.72
C PRO A 51 -1.50 6.92 -5.30
N GLN A 52 -1.52 7.95 -4.44
CA GLN A 52 -1.05 7.83 -3.05
C GLN A 52 -1.95 6.92 -2.19
N VAL A 53 -3.26 7.00 -2.36
CA VAL A 53 -4.19 6.07 -1.70
C VAL A 53 -4.01 4.64 -2.22
N MET A 54 -3.80 4.47 -3.52
CA MET A 54 -3.50 3.16 -4.11
C MET A 54 -2.16 2.58 -3.61
N ALA A 55 -1.16 3.45 -3.38
CA ALA A 55 0.13 3.04 -2.86
C ALA A 55 0.01 2.46 -1.44
N ILE A 56 -0.60 3.18 -0.49
CA ILE A 56 -0.78 2.65 0.87
C ILE A 56 -1.71 1.43 0.90
N GLY A 57 -2.70 1.37 0.00
CA GLY A 57 -3.53 0.17 -0.18
C GLY A 57 -2.74 -1.04 -0.67
N THR A 58 -1.76 -0.82 -1.55
CA THR A 58 -0.84 -1.87 -2.03
C THR A 58 0.13 -2.30 -0.94
N LEU A 59 0.71 -1.37 -0.18
CA LEU A 59 1.52 -1.67 1.01
C LEU A 59 0.75 -2.55 1.99
N ALA A 60 -0.54 -2.26 2.21
CA ALA A 60 -1.40 -3.07 3.05
C ALA A 60 -1.63 -4.50 2.52
N LEU A 61 -1.62 -4.72 1.21
CA LEU A 61 -1.70 -6.06 0.63
C LEU A 61 -0.36 -6.82 0.69
N CYS A 62 0.76 -6.11 0.59
CA CYS A 62 2.10 -6.70 0.61
C CYS A 62 2.58 -7.02 2.03
N TYR A 63 2.21 -6.23 3.04
CA TYR A 63 2.72 -6.43 4.40
C TYR A 63 2.38 -7.82 4.95
N ASN A 64 3.40 -8.51 5.48
CA ASN A 64 3.33 -9.86 6.00
C ASN A 64 2.68 -10.88 5.02
N ASN A 65 3.03 -10.80 3.73
CA ASN A 65 2.43 -11.62 2.68
C ASN A 65 3.49 -12.29 1.79
N ILE A 66 3.70 -13.59 1.96
CA ILE A 66 4.66 -14.38 1.17
C ILE A 66 4.31 -14.44 -0.32
N GLU A 67 3.04 -14.25 -0.69
CA GLU A 67 2.59 -14.33 -2.09
C GLU A 67 3.20 -13.23 -2.97
N VAL A 68 3.75 -12.17 -2.37
CA VAL A 68 4.54 -11.15 -3.07
C VAL A 68 5.73 -11.76 -3.83
N PHE A 69 6.32 -12.84 -3.32
CA PHE A 69 7.45 -13.52 -3.95
C PHE A 69 7.02 -14.60 -4.96
N ARG A 70 5.73 -14.96 -4.96
CA ARG A 70 5.15 -16.04 -5.80
C ARG A 70 4.34 -15.52 -6.98
N GLY A 71 3.98 -14.23 -6.98
CA GLY A 71 3.25 -13.62 -8.09
C GLY A 71 2.99 -12.13 -7.89
N VAL A 72 2.14 -11.59 -8.76
CA VAL A 72 1.79 -10.16 -8.72
C VAL A 72 0.70 -9.92 -7.69
N VAL A 73 1.04 -9.22 -6.60
CA VAL A 73 0.08 -8.70 -5.64
C VAL A 73 -0.40 -7.33 -6.11
N LYS A 74 -1.70 -7.20 -6.40
CA LYS A 74 -2.33 -5.95 -6.81
C LYS A 74 -3.71 -5.79 -6.20
N MET A 75 -4.13 -4.54 -6.03
CA MET A 75 -5.49 -4.24 -5.61
C MET A 75 -6.51 -4.77 -6.62
N ARG A 76 -7.61 -5.35 -6.13
CA ARG A 76 -8.71 -5.81 -6.98
C ARG A 76 -9.30 -4.65 -7.79
N ARG A 77 -9.76 -4.92 -9.01
CA ARG A 77 -10.37 -3.90 -9.89
C ARG A 77 -11.52 -3.17 -9.23
N GLY A 78 -12.41 -3.88 -8.52
CA GLY A 78 -13.52 -3.26 -7.80
C GLY A 78 -13.09 -2.33 -6.66
N LEU A 79 -12.05 -2.70 -5.90
CA LEU A 79 -11.50 -1.83 -4.86
C LEU A 79 -10.77 -0.63 -5.48
N THR A 80 -10.06 -0.83 -6.57
CA THR A 80 -9.40 0.24 -7.35
C THR A 80 -10.43 1.25 -7.85
N ALA A 81 -11.51 0.77 -8.47
CA ALA A 81 -12.61 1.63 -8.94
C ALA A 81 -13.23 2.43 -7.77
N LYS A 82 -13.43 1.77 -6.61
CA LYS A 82 -13.93 2.41 -5.39
C LYS A 82 -12.99 3.49 -4.85
N VAL A 83 -11.68 3.28 -4.91
CA VAL A 83 -10.67 4.30 -4.53
C VAL A 83 -10.73 5.49 -5.48
N ILE A 84 -10.75 5.25 -6.79
CA ILE A 84 -10.80 6.29 -7.82
C ILE A 84 -12.07 7.15 -7.69
N ASP A 85 -13.22 6.49 -7.51
CA ASP A 85 -14.51 7.16 -7.35
C ASP A 85 -14.58 7.97 -6.05
N ARG A 86 -14.13 7.40 -4.93
CA ARG A 86 -14.33 8.02 -3.61
C ARG A 86 -13.27 9.05 -3.22
N THR A 87 -12.12 9.10 -3.88
CA THR A 87 -11.06 10.06 -3.53
C THR A 87 -11.35 11.42 -4.15
N LYS A 88 -12.15 12.24 -3.44
CA LYS A 88 -12.59 13.56 -3.90
C LYS A 88 -12.07 14.70 -3.02
N THR A 89 -11.86 14.44 -1.74
CA THR A 89 -11.48 15.45 -0.75
C THR A 89 -10.32 14.96 0.13
N MET A 90 -9.68 15.86 0.87
CA MET A 90 -8.69 15.46 1.89
C MET A 90 -9.28 14.57 2.98
N ALA A 91 -10.56 14.75 3.33
CA ALA A 91 -11.25 13.84 4.25
C ALA A 91 -11.28 12.40 3.72
N ASP A 92 -11.43 12.24 2.39
CA ASP A 92 -11.36 10.93 1.76
C ASP A 92 -9.97 10.33 1.82
N VAL A 93 -8.93 11.14 1.66
CA VAL A 93 -7.52 10.71 1.73
C VAL A 93 -7.17 10.29 3.14
N TYR A 94 -7.40 11.14 4.15
CA TYR A 94 -7.15 10.79 5.55
C TYR A 94 -7.91 9.53 5.98
N GLY A 95 -9.18 9.40 5.56
CA GLY A 95 -9.95 8.18 5.81
C GLY A 95 -9.34 6.94 5.16
N SER A 96 -8.83 7.06 3.92
CA SER A 96 -8.16 5.94 3.25
C SER A 96 -6.88 5.53 3.97
N PHE A 97 -6.03 6.51 4.31
CA PHE A 97 -4.76 6.28 4.98
C PHE A 97 -4.99 5.66 6.37
N PHE A 98 -5.97 6.15 7.11
CA PHE A 98 -6.38 5.58 8.38
C PHE A 98 -6.82 4.12 8.22
N ASP A 99 -7.75 3.85 7.31
CA ASP A 99 -8.29 2.51 7.08
C ASP A 99 -7.19 1.50 6.68
N PHE A 100 -6.31 1.86 5.74
CA PHE A 100 -5.21 0.99 5.31
C PHE A 100 -4.14 0.85 6.40
N SER A 101 -3.87 1.89 7.20
CA SER A 101 -2.96 1.77 8.35
C SER A 101 -3.50 0.80 9.41
N CYS A 102 -4.81 0.80 9.67
CA CYS A 102 -5.45 -0.17 10.55
C CYS A 102 -5.33 -1.60 10.00
N MET A 103 -5.49 -1.77 8.67
CA MET A 103 -5.29 -3.06 8.03
C MET A 103 -3.86 -3.57 8.18
N ILE A 104 -2.84 -2.73 7.95
CA ILE A 104 -1.44 -3.10 8.18
C ILE A 104 -1.22 -3.45 9.66
N LYS A 105 -1.72 -2.62 10.58
CA LYS A 105 -1.61 -2.84 12.03
C LYS A 105 -2.14 -4.20 12.45
N SER A 106 -3.25 -4.65 11.86
CA SER A 106 -3.85 -5.97 12.15
C SER A 106 -3.01 -7.17 11.66
N LYS A 107 -2.02 -6.94 10.79
CA LYS A 107 -1.13 -7.97 10.23
C LYS A 107 0.26 -8.00 10.87
N VAL A 108 0.57 -7.08 11.79
CA VAL A 108 1.87 -7.02 12.46
C VAL A 108 2.03 -8.22 13.39
N ASP A 109 2.98 -9.08 13.05
CA ASP A 109 3.47 -10.14 13.93
C ASP A 109 4.44 -9.53 14.96
N GLN A 110 4.21 -9.77 16.25
CA GLN A 110 5.08 -9.28 17.33
C GLN A 110 6.46 -9.94 17.33
N ASN A 111 6.60 -11.09 16.67
CA ASN A 111 7.88 -11.78 16.52
C ASN A 111 8.71 -11.21 15.34
N ASP A 112 8.15 -10.32 14.52
CA ASP A 112 8.89 -9.67 13.46
C ASP A 112 9.89 -8.64 14.04
N PRO A 113 11.17 -8.65 13.63
CA PRO A 113 12.18 -7.71 14.15
C PRO A 113 11.80 -6.23 13.97
N ASN A 114 10.97 -5.90 12.98
CA ASN A 114 10.55 -4.54 12.69
C ASN A 114 9.21 -4.16 13.36
N ALA A 115 8.55 -5.09 14.06
CA ALA A 115 7.20 -4.90 14.60
C ALA A 115 7.01 -3.57 15.35
N ALA A 116 7.92 -3.27 16.30
CA ALA A 116 7.86 -2.05 17.10
C ALA A 116 7.96 -0.77 16.24
N LYS A 117 8.89 -0.78 15.26
CA LYS A 117 9.09 0.34 14.33
C LYS A 117 7.86 0.51 13.44
N THR A 118 7.31 -0.57 12.89
CA THR A 118 6.09 -0.54 12.07
C THR A 118 4.91 0.03 12.86
N LEU A 119 4.67 -0.46 14.07
CA LEU A 119 3.58 0.01 14.93
C LEU A 119 3.70 1.50 15.22
N SER A 120 4.90 1.97 15.57
CA SER A 120 5.16 3.39 15.79
C SER A 120 4.82 4.25 14.57
N ARG A 121 5.19 3.81 13.35
CA ARG A 121 4.85 4.54 12.12
C ARG A 121 3.36 4.53 11.81
N LEU A 122 2.69 3.39 11.99
CA LEU A 122 1.25 3.29 11.80
C LEU A 122 0.50 4.17 12.80
N GLU A 123 0.96 4.25 14.05
CA GLU A 123 0.38 5.12 15.06
C GLU A 123 0.55 6.60 14.74
N ALA A 124 1.70 7.00 14.21
CA ALA A 124 1.93 8.36 13.72
C ALA A 124 0.96 8.71 12.58
N ILE A 125 0.83 7.84 11.57
CA ILE A 125 -0.13 8.02 10.46
C ILE A 125 -1.56 8.15 11.00
N GLN A 126 -1.97 7.25 11.89
CA GLN A 126 -3.31 7.27 12.47
C GLN A 126 -3.56 8.52 13.31
N LYS A 127 -2.56 8.98 14.07
CA LYS A 127 -2.62 10.21 14.85
C LYS A 127 -2.79 11.41 13.92
N THR A 128 -1.95 11.56 12.91
CA THR A 128 -2.04 12.61 11.89
C THR A 128 -3.41 12.62 11.20
N CYS A 129 -3.96 11.44 10.89
CA CYS A 129 -5.31 11.34 10.34
C CYS A 129 -6.39 11.79 11.34
N ARG A 130 -6.32 11.41 12.62
CA ARG A 130 -7.29 11.82 13.65
C ARG A 130 -7.23 13.32 13.95
N GLU A 131 -6.03 13.86 14.08
CA GLU A 131 -5.79 15.27 14.39
C GLU A 131 -6.19 16.21 13.24
N SER A 132 -6.35 15.68 12.02
CA SER A 132 -6.92 16.45 10.90
C SER A 132 -8.35 16.97 11.18
N GLY A 133 -9.09 16.33 12.09
CA GLY A 133 -10.51 16.64 12.35
C GLY A 133 -11.48 16.24 11.23
N LEU A 134 -10.99 15.62 10.15
CA LEU A 134 -11.78 15.32 8.94
C LEU A 134 -12.35 13.89 8.90
N LEU A 135 -12.04 13.03 9.88
CA LEU A 135 -12.46 11.62 9.88
C LEU A 135 -13.93 11.37 10.25
N SER A 136 -14.61 12.32 10.92
CA SER A 136 -15.92 12.12 11.55
C SER A 136 -17.14 12.04 10.60
N LYS A 137 -16.95 12.19 9.28
CA LYS A 137 -18.07 12.34 8.31
C LYS A 137 -18.21 11.22 7.27
N ARG A 138 -17.68 10.01 7.49
CA ARG A 138 -17.53 9.03 6.37
C ARG A 138 -17.89 7.57 6.65
N LYS A 139 -18.34 6.87 5.60
CA LYS A 139 -18.38 5.39 5.49
C LYS A 139 -16.96 4.85 5.21
N LEU A 140 -16.40 4.06 6.14
CA LEU A 140 -15.10 3.38 5.97
C LEU A 140 -15.00 2.64 4.63
N TYR A 141 -13.81 2.59 4.04
CA TYR A 141 -13.53 1.66 2.94
C TYR A 141 -13.56 0.21 3.41
N VAL A 142 -13.14 -0.01 4.66
CA VAL A 142 -12.99 -1.29 5.34
C VAL A 142 -14.24 -1.59 6.19
N LEU A 143 -15.27 -2.12 5.54
CA LEU A 143 -16.32 -2.88 6.24
C LEU A 143 -15.88 -4.35 6.32
N PRO A 144 -16.25 -5.09 7.39
CA PRO A 144 -15.68 -6.38 7.72
C PRO A 144 -16.30 -7.47 6.84
N ASN A 145 -15.79 -7.61 5.62
CA ASN A 145 -15.97 -8.86 4.89
C ASN A 145 -14.60 -9.33 4.37
N LYS A 146 -14.04 -10.33 5.07
CA LYS A 146 -12.77 -11.01 4.74
C LYS A 146 -12.67 -11.39 3.26
N ALA A 147 -13.80 -11.58 2.57
CA ALA A 147 -13.88 -11.95 1.17
C ALA A 147 -13.42 -10.88 0.16
N SER A 148 -13.32 -9.59 0.54
CA SER A 148 -13.01 -8.50 -0.42
C SER A 148 -11.52 -8.22 -0.64
N TYR A 149 -10.64 -8.83 0.15
CA TYR A 149 -9.19 -8.52 0.16
C TYR A 149 -8.31 -9.57 -0.50
N SER A 150 -8.88 -10.62 -1.10
CA SER A 150 -8.05 -11.69 -1.68
C SER A 150 -7.29 -11.15 -2.90
N SER A 151 -5.96 -11.08 -2.79
CA SER A 151 -5.07 -10.89 -3.92
C SER A 151 -5.40 -11.94 -4.99
N THR A 152 -5.82 -11.50 -6.17
CA THR A 152 -6.04 -12.41 -7.29
C THR A 152 -4.70 -12.55 -8.02
N ILE A 153 -4.13 -13.76 -7.96
CA ILE A 153 -2.96 -14.15 -8.75
C ILE A 153 -3.41 -14.21 -10.20
N TYR A 154 -2.86 -13.36 -11.06
CA TYR A 154 -3.12 -13.42 -12.50
C TYR A 154 -1.89 -13.93 -13.24
N PRO A 155 -2.03 -14.87 -14.19
CA PRO A 155 -0.98 -15.16 -15.15
C PRO A 155 -0.76 -13.94 -16.06
N SER A 156 0.50 -13.69 -16.42
CA SER A 156 0.92 -12.54 -17.23
C SER A 156 0.32 -12.59 -18.64
N PHE A 157 -0.56 -11.63 -18.95
CA PHE A 157 -1.03 -11.32 -20.31
C PHE A 157 -0.79 -9.82 -20.61
N PRO A 158 -0.59 -9.45 -21.89
CA PRO A 158 -0.01 -8.16 -22.28
C PRO A 158 -0.99 -6.99 -22.12
N ALA A 159 -0.39 -5.82 -21.87
CA ALA A 159 -0.98 -4.66 -21.23
C ALA A 159 -1.79 -3.72 -22.16
N SER A 160 -2.84 -3.11 -21.60
CA SER A 160 -3.52 -1.93 -22.14
C SER A 160 -3.05 -0.66 -21.39
N LEU A 161 -2.95 0.48 -22.10
CA LEU A 161 -2.30 1.75 -21.72
C LEU A 161 -2.61 2.41 -20.36
N SER A 162 -3.59 1.93 -19.58
CA SER A 162 -3.91 2.52 -18.26
C SER A 162 -2.97 2.05 -17.13
N THR A 163 -2.00 1.19 -17.42
CA THR A 163 -1.09 0.60 -16.43
C THR A 163 0.10 1.48 -16.06
N LEU A 164 0.49 2.49 -16.83
CA LEU A 164 1.80 3.15 -16.66
C LEU A 164 2.01 3.75 -15.26
N ALA A 165 1.00 4.38 -14.66
CA ALA A 165 1.12 4.96 -13.31
C ALA A 165 1.19 3.90 -12.19
N MET A 166 0.49 2.78 -12.35
CA MET A 166 0.55 1.65 -11.42
C MET A 166 1.83 0.83 -11.63
N GLN A 167 2.32 0.77 -12.87
CA GLN A 167 3.61 0.20 -13.22
C GLN A 167 4.72 1.04 -12.62
N ILE A 168 4.65 2.38 -12.57
CA ILE A 168 5.71 3.20 -11.98
C ILE A 168 5.82 3.01 -10.46
N ILE A 169 4.71 2.80 -9.74
CA ILE A 169 4.76 2.49 -8.30
C ILE A 169 5.22 1.05 -8.07
N ALA A 170 4.72 0.08 -8.85
CA ALA A 170 5.16 -1.31 -8.78
C ALA A 170 6.62 -1.50 -9.23
N LEU A 171 7.04 -0.79 -10.28
CA LEU A 171 8.42 -0.70 -10.77
C LEU A 171 9.28 0.11 -9.81
N GLY A 172 8.77 1.14 -9.13
CA GLY A 172 9.51 1.85 -8.08
C GLY A 172 9.83 0.91 -6.93
N VAL A 173 8.83 0.18 -6.44
CA VAL A 173 9.02 -0.87 -5.42
C VAL A 173 9.90 -2.01 -5.96
N GLN A 174 9.77 -2.44 -7.22
CA GLN A 174 10.62 -3.49 -7.82
C GLN A 174 12.04 -3.03 -8.17
N ARG A 175 12.25 -1.75 -8.43
CA ARG A 175 13.55 -1.14 -8.74
C ARG A 175 14.33 -0.84 -7.46
N ASP A 176 13.66 -0.45 -6.38
CA ASP A 176 14.24 -0.40 -5.02
C ASP A 176 14.57 -1.81 -4.49
N MET A 177 13.84 -2.84 -4.94
CA MET A 177 14.15 -4.26 -4.67
C MET A 177 15.29 -4.85 -5.54
N GLY A 178 15.98 -4.06 -6.38
CA GLY A 178 17.10 -4.55 -7.18
C GLY A 178 16.76 -5.70 -8.16
N LEU A 179 15.49 -5.87 -8.54
CA LEU A 179 15.01 -7.00 -9.35
C LEU A 179 15.20 -6.79 -10.87
N GLN A 180 16.30 -6.17 -11.28
CA GLN A 180 16.64 -6.02 -12.69
C GLN A 180 17.68 -7.07 -13.10
N ALA A 181 17.22 -8.30 -13.30
CA ALA A 181 17.99 -9.34 -14.00
C ALA A 181 17.02 -10.34 -14.64
N CYS A 182 16.57 -10.01 -15.84
CA CYS A 182 16.26 -10.89 -16.99
C CYS A 182 15.21 -10.22 -17.88
N GLU A 183 15.65 -9.30 -18.74
CA GLU A 183 15.06 -9.17 -20.06
C GLU A 183 15.90 -10.05 -20.99
N ILE A 184 15.35 -11.20 -21.38
CA ILE A 184 15.44 -11.73 -22.74
C ILE A 184 14.01 -11.84 -23.22
#